data_AF-A0ABD3XS94-F1
#
_entry.id   AF-A0ABD3XS94-F1
#
_cell.length_a   1.000
_cell.length_b   1.000
_cell.length_c   1.000
_cell.angle_alpha   90.00
_cell.angle_beta   90.00
_cell.angle_gamma   90.00
#
_symmetry.space_group_name_H-M   'P 1'
#
loop_
_entity.id
_entity.type
_entity.pdbx_description
1 polymer ?
#
loop_
_entity_poly.entity_id
_entity_poly.type
_entity_poly.pdbx_seq_one_letter_code
_entity_poly.pdbx_strand_id
1 'polypeptide(L)'
;MFTNNSTLNVHIRKHTGEKPLKCEVCEKMFIHHCNLKRHMRQHTGEKPFRCEICEKLFSQNGFLKMHMRMHTGEKPFKSEVCDKMFIKNSGLKVHKKIHTGEKLLKCEICEKMFTENSGLKMHMRKHTGEKPFRCEICEKMFSQNSGLKMHMRIHTGEKPFKCEVCDKMFIKNSGLKVHKRIHTGEKPFKCEICEKMFSENGGLKLHMRIHTGEKPFKCEVCEKMFTKNSGLKVHKRIHAGEKNIQL
;
A
#
# COMPACT_ATOMS: atom_id res chain seq x y z
N MET A 1 -11.58 -14.15 -44.65
CA MET A 1 -10.73 -14.06 -45.86
C MET A 1 -9.58 -13.11 -45.57
N PHE A 2 -8.33 -13.48 -45.86
CA PHE A 2 -7.16 -12.61 -45.67
C PHE A 2 -6.98 -11.76 -46.94
N THR A 3 -6.71 -10.46 -46.76
CA THR A 3 -6.65 -9.50 -47.88
C THR A 3 -5.28 -9.43 -48.57
N ASN A 4 -4.23 -10.06 -48.01
CA ASN A 4 -2.95 -10.26 -48.69
C ASN A 4 -2.15 -11.46 -48.13
N ASN A 5 -1.12 -11.89 -48.87
CA ASN A 5 -0.30 -13.05 -48.52
C ASN A 5 0.56 -12.82 -47.25
N SER A 6 0.96 -11.57 -46.98
CA SER A 6 1.72 -11.19 -45.78
C SER A 6 0.91 -11.37 -44.49
N THR A 7 -0.38 -11.03 -44.52
CA THR A 7 -1.31 -11.19 -43.40
C THR A 7 -1.70 -12.65 -43.18
N LEU A 8 -1.77 -13.45 -44.25
CA LEU A 8 -1.92 -14.90 -44.18
C LEU A 8 -0.70 -15.56 -43.54
N ASN A 9 0.53 -15.22 -43.97
CA ASN A 9 1.76 -15.77 -43.38
C ASN A 9 1.91 -15.44 -41.89
N VAL A 10 1.55 -14.22 -41.50
CA VAL A 10 1.54 -13.80 -40.09
C VAL A 10 0.45 -14.52 -39.28
N HIS A 11 -0.69 -14.84 -39.90
CA HIS A 11 -1.73 -15.67 -39.27
C HIS A 11 -1.27 -17.12 -39.10
N ILE A 12 -0.63 -17.72 -40.12
CA ILE A 12 -0.10 -19.09 -40.09
C ILE A 12 0.93 -19.24 -38.95
N ARG A 13 1.81 -18.26 -38.74
CA ARG A 13 2.78 -18.26 -37.62
C ARG A 13 2.15 -18.36 -36.23
N LYS A 14 0.88 -17.98 -36.07
CA LYS A 14 0.16 -18.18 -34.80
C LYS A 14 -0.21 -19.64 -34.56
N HIS A 15 -0.43 -20.42 -35.63
CA HIS A 15 -0.74 -21.85 -35.55
C HIS A 15 0.52 -22.71 -35.50
N THR A 16 1.58 -22.32 -36.21
CA THR A 16 2.85 -23.07 -36.24
C THR A 16 3.77 -22.78 -35.06
N GLY A 17 3.52 -21.70 -34.31
CA GLY A 17 4.34 -21.29 -33.16
C GLY A 17 5.68 -20.64 -33.51
N GLU A 18 5.94 -20.43 -34.81
CA GLU A 18 7.17 -19.80 -35.31
C GLU A 18 7.29 -18.34 -34.83
N LYS A 19 8.41 -18.03 -34.16
CA LYS A 19 8.68 -16.71 -33.57
C LYS A 19 10.01 -16.16 -34.11
N PRO A 20 10.02 -15.57 -35.31
CA PRO A 20 11.27 -15.22 -36.00
C PRO A 20 12.05 -14.06 -35.38
N LEU A 21 11.45 -13.30 -34.46
CA LEU A 21 12.04 -12.06 -33.93
C LEU A 21 12.57 -12.26 -32.51
N LYS A 22 13.89 -12.23 -32.34
CA LYS A 22 14.57 -12.38 -31.05
C LYS A 22 14.77 -11.03 -30.36
N CYS A 23 14.57 -10.98 -29.05
CA CYS A 23 15.01 -9.87 -28.21
C CYS A 23 16.48 -10.04 -27.86
N GLU A 24 17.31 -9.05 -28.15
CA GLU A 24 18.77 -9.12 -27.95
C GLU A 24 19.17 -9.05 -26.47
N VAL A 25 18.32 -8.49 -25.60
CA VAL A 25 18.63 -8.30 -24.17
C VAL A 25 18.27 -9.52 -23.31
N CYS A 26 17.19 -10.24 -23.66
CA CYS A 26 16.70 -11.37 -22.84
C CYS A 26 16.27 -12.59 -23.65
N GLU A 27 16.64 -12.63 -24.92
CA GLU A 27 16.46 -13.75 -25.86
C GLU A 27 15.02 -14.19 -26.13
N LYS A 28 14.03 -13.48 -25.60
CA LYS A 28 12.61 -13.77 -25.84
C LYS A 28 12.26 -13.62 -27.31
N MET A 29 11.51 -14.60 -27.81
CA MET A 29 11.11 -14.67 -29.22
C MET A 29 9.67 -14.14 -29.41
N PHE A 30 9.45 -13.43 -30.51
CA PHE A 30 8.19 -12.77 -30.86
C PHE A 30 7.77 -13.08 -32.30
N ILE A 31 6.46 -13.12 -32.51
CA ILE A 31 5.85 -13.34 -33.83
C ILE A 31 5.82 -12.04 -34.65
N HIS A 32 5.64 -10.89 -33.99
CA HIS A 32 5.46 -9.59 -34.65
C HIS A 32 6.45 -8.54 -34.15
N HIS A 33 6.92 -7.68 -35.05
CA HIS A 33 7.86 -6.60 -34.73
C HIS A 33 7.25 -5.58 -33.75
N CYS A 34 5.95 -5.31 -33.86
CA CYS A 34 5.25 -4.46 -32.89
C CYS A 34 5.24 -5.06 -31.46
N ASN A 35 5.22 -6.39 -31.33
CA ASN A 35 5.30 -7.07 -30.04
C ASN A 35 6.72 -6.99 -29.46
N LEU A 36 7.74 -7.19 -30.29
CA LEU A 36 9.13 -7.01 -29.89
C LEU A 36 9.39 -5.55 -29.46
N LYS A 37 9.03 -4.56 -30.29
CA LYS A 37 9.15 -3.12 -29.96
C LYS A 37 8.46 -2.77 -28.65
N ARG A 38 7.25 -3.29 -28.42
CA ARG A 38 6.53 -3.10 -27.16
C ARG A 38 7.21 -3.79 -25.98
N HIS A 39 7.80 -4.97 -26.20
CA HIS A 39 8.56 -5.69 -25.18
C HIS A 39 9.84 -4.94 -24.79
N MET A 40 10.54 -4.34 -25.76
CA MET A 40 11.78 -3.58 -25.52
C MET A 40 11.59 -2.43 -24.52
N ARG A 41 10.37 -1.88 -24.38
CA ARG A 41 10.04 -0.89 -23.35
C ARG A 41 10.26 -1.36 -21.91
N GLN A 42 10.33 -2.67 -21.69
CA GLN A 42 10.66 -3.24 -20.37
C GLN A 42 12.15 -3.05 -20.04
N HIS A 43 13.01 -3.00 -21.07
CA HIS A 43 14.45 -2.80 -20.93
C HIS A 43 14.81 -1.31 -20.93
N THR A 44 14.21 -0.54 -21.84
CA THR A 44 14.50 0.90 -21.97
C THR A 44 13.78 1.76 -20.92
N GLY A 45 12.75 1.24 -20.27
CA GLY A 45 11.91 2.00 -19.34
C GLY A 45 10.96 3.00 -20.01
N GLU A 46 10.90 3.04 -21.35
CA GLU A 46 10.06 3.95 -22.13
C GLU A 46 8.57 3.79 -21.76
N LYS A 47 7.94 4.90 -21.36
CA LYS A 47 6.51 4.95 -21.00
C LYS A 47 5.80 6.09 -21.72
N PRO A 48 5.44 5.91 -23.01
CA PRO A 48 4.96 6.99 -23.86
C PRO A 48 3.58 7.56 -23.48
N PHE A 49 2.81 6.82 -22.70
CA PHE A 49 1.40 7.14 -22.45
C PHE A 49 1.26 7.79 -21.08
N ARG A 50 0.93 9.09 -21.04
CA ARG A 50 0.75 9.87 -19.82
C ARG A 50 -0.74 9.96 -19.45
N CYS A 51 -1.04 9.83 -18.16
CA CYS A 51 -2.34 10.18 -17.60
C CYS A 51 -2.40 11.68 -17.36
N GLU A 52 -3.37 12.38 -17.91
CA GLU A 52 -3.49 13.84 -17.76
C GLU A 52 -3.96 14.26 -16.36
N ILE A 53 -4.63 13.36 -15.62
CA ILE A 53 -5.21 13.67 -14.31
C ILE A 53 -4.19 13.53 -13.17
N CYS A 54 -3.31 12.53 -13.23
CA CYS A 54 -2.32 12.27 -12.17
C CYS A 54 -0.89 12.07 -12.66
N GLU A 55 -0.64 12.43 -13.92
CA GLU A 55 0.66 12.45 -14.59
C GLU A 55 1.41 11.12 -14.67
N LYS A 56 0.79 10.02 -14.24
CA LYS A 56 1.39 8.68 -14.30
C LYS A 56 1.67 8.25 -15.74
N LEU A 57 2.84 7.67 -15.94
CA LEU A 57 3.31 7.18 -17.23
C LEU A 57 3.09 5.66 -17.36
N PHE A 58 2.71 5.22 -18.56
CA PHE A 58 2.44 3.82 -18.91
C PHE A 58 3.19 3.41 -20.18
N SER A 59 3.64 2.16 -20.24
CA SER A 59 4.33 1.60 -21.40
C SER A 59 3.39 1.17 -22.54
N GLN A 60 2.08 1.05 -22.25
CA GLN A 60 1.06 0.66 -23.21
C GLN A 60 -0.22 1.45 -23.01
N ASN A 61 -0.86 1.84 -24.12
CA ASN A 61 -2.12 2.58 -24.12
C ASN A 61 -3.25 1.82 -23.40
N GLY A 62 -3.32 0.49 -23.55
CA GLY A 62 -4.32 -0.32 -22.86
C GLY A 62 -4.24 -0.22 -21.32
N PHE A 63 -3.04 -0.06 -20.77
CA PHE A 63 -2.85 0.17 -19.33
C PHE A 63 -3.27 1.57 -18.91
N LEU A 64 -3.01 2.58 -19.74
CA LEU A 64 -3.50 3.95 -19.50
C LEU A 64 -5.04 3.97 -19.53
N LYS A 65 -5.69 3.44 -20.57
CA LYS A 65 -7.16 3.36 -20.66
C LYS A 65 -7.77 2.68 -19.44
N MET A 66 -7.20 1.55 -19.02
CA MET A 66 -7.64 0.85 -17.81
C MET A 66 -7.39 1.68 -16.54
N HIS A 67 -6.29 2.42 -16.45
CA HIS A 67 -6.01 3.31 -15.33
C HIS A 67 -7.00 4.47 -15.26
N MET A 68 -7.40 5.05 -16.40
CA MET A 68 -8.37 6.17 -16.44
C MET A 68 -9.70 5.83 -15.77
N ARG A 69 -10.11 4.56 -15.77
CA ARG A 69 -11.30 4.08 -15.05
C ARG A 69 -11.27 4.34 -13.54
N MET A 70 -10.09 4.53 -12.96
CA MET A 70 -9.95 4.91 -11.55
C MET A 70 -10.36 6.37 -11.30
N HIS A 71 -10.23 7.24 -12.30
CA HIS A 71 -10.62 8.65 -12.21
C HIS A 71 -12.09 8.84 -12.58
N THR A 72 -12.56 8.15 -13.63
CA THR A 72 -13.95 8.23 -14.08
C THR A 72 -14.92 7.43 -13.22
N GLY A 73 -14.42 6.49 -12.41
CA GLY A 73 -15.24 5.57 -11.63
C GLY A 73 -15.91 4.46 -12.45
N GLU A 74 -15.64 4.39 -13.76
CA GLU A 74 -16.22 3.42 -14.68
C GLU A 74 -15.86 1.99 -14.24
N LYS A 75 -16.89 1.17 -14.00
CA LYS A 75 -16.76 -0.23 -13.59
C LYS A 75 -17.54 -1.14 -14.55
N PRO A 76 -16.99 -1.47 -15.73
CA PRO A 76 -17.75 -2.15 -16.80
C PRO A 76 -18.19 -3.57 -16.45
N PHE A 77 -17.55 -4.20 -15.46
CA PHE A 77 -17.76 -5.60 -15.16
C PHE A 77 -18.72 -5.75 -13.99
N LYS A 78 -20.01 -5.97 -14.26
CA LYS A 78 -21.04 -6.19 -13.24
C LYS A 78 -21.13 -7.68 -12.87
N SER A 79 -21.37 -7.96 -11.59
CA SER A 79 -21.74 -9.31 -11.13
C SER A 79 -23.18 -9.62 -11.49
N GLU A 80 -23.44 -10.82 -11.98
CA GLU A 80 -24.81 -11.29 -12.29
C GLU A 80 -25.58 -11.66 -11.00
N VAL A 81 -24.86 -11.92 -9.90
CA VAL A 81 -25.44 -12.41 -8.64
C VAL A 81 -25.69 -11.27 -7.63
N CYS A 82 -25.03 -10.12 -7.80
CA CYS A 82 -25.22 -8.97 -6.89
C CYS A 82 -24.82 -7.65 -7.56
N ASP A 83 -25.12 -6.52 -6.92
CA ASP A 83 -24.87 -5.19 -7.51
C ASP A 83 -23.40 -4.74 -7.52
N LYS A 84 -22.45 -5.61 -7.18
CA LYS A 84 -21.03 -5.26 -7.21
C LYS A 84 -20.51 -5.16 -8.64
N MET A 85 -19.86 -4.04 -8.92
CA MET A 85 -19.21 -3.75 -10.20
C MET A 85 -17.69 -3.60 -10.04
N PHE A 86 -16.94 -3.97 -11.07
CA PHE A 86 -15.48 -4.04 -11.07
C PHE A 86 -14.87 -3.29 -12.26
N ILE A 87 -13.69 -2.70 -12.05
CA ILE A 87 -12.91 -2.01 -13.09
C ILE A 87 -12.26 -3.01 -14.08
N LYS A 88 -11.96 -4.22 -13.61
CA LYS A 88 -11.29 -5.29 -14.37
C LYS A 88 -12.07 -6.60 -14.28
N ASN A 89 -12.10 -7.35 -15.38
CA ASN A 89 -12.71 -8.68 -15.44
C ASN A 89 -12.09 -9.67 -14.45
N SER A 90 -10.77 -9.59 -14.21
CA SER A 90 -10.11 -10.43 -13.22
C SER A 90 -10.67 -10.23 -11.80
N GLY A 91 -11.03 -8.99 -11.45
CA GLY A 91 -11.68 -8.68 -10.17
C GLY A 91 -13.07 -9.30 -10.06
N LEU A 92 -13.85 -9.26 -11.15
CA LEU A 92 -15.15 -9.94 -11.22
C LEU A 92 -15.01 -11.46 -11.11
N LYS A 93 -14.07 -12.08 -11.84
CA LYS A 93 -13.79 -13.53 -11.75
C LYS A 93 -13.45 -13.96 -10.33
N VAL A 94 -12.59 -13.21 -9.65
CA VAL A 94 -12.24 -13.46 -8.25
C VAL A 94 -13.45 -13.27 -7.33
N HIS A 95 -14.26 -12.25 -7.58
CA HIS A 95 -15.48 -12.01 -6.81
C HIS A 95 -16.54 -13.11 -6.97
N LYS A 96 -16.70 -13.66 -8.19
CA LYS A 96 -17.64 -14.76 -8.47
C LYS A 96 -17.40 -15.97 -7.57
N LYS A 97 -16.16 -16.22 -7.14
CA LYS A 97 -15.81 -17.30 -6.19
C LYS A 97 -16.51 -17.19 -4.84
N ILE A 98 -16.90 -15.99 -4.43
CA ILE A 98 -17.65 -15.78 -3.19
C ILE A 98 -19.07 -16.34 -3.31
N HIS A 99 -19.68 -16.27 -4.51
CA HIS A 99 -21.04 -16.73 -4.76
C HIS A 99 -21.11 -18.21 -5.12
N THR A 100 -20.11 -18.72 -5.84
CA THR A 100 -20.07 -20.13 -6.24
C THR A 100 -19.60 -21.07 -5.12
N GLY A 101 -19.12 -20.53 -4.00
CA GLY A 101 -18.51 -21.32 -2.94
C GLY A 101 -17.22 -22.01 -3.37
N GLU A 102 -16.65 -21.66 -4.53
CA GLU A 102 -15.36 -22.19 -4.98
C GLU A 102 -14.29 -21.93 -3.91
N LYS A 103 -13.65 -23.02 -3.46
CA LYS A 103 -12.79 -23.15 -2.29
C LYS A 103 -11.89 -21.92 -2.07
N LEU A 104 -12.40 -21.00 -1.26
CA LEU A 104 -11.61 -19.93 -0.68
C LEU A 104 -10.64 -20.56 0.32
N LEU A 105 -9.42 -20.04 0.36
CA LEU A 105 -8.40 -20.51 1.28
C LEU A 105 -8.65 -19.86 2.64
N LYS A 106 -9.07 -20.68 3.62
CA LYS A 106 -9.35 -20.25 4.99
C LYS A 106 -8.04 -20.16 5.77
N CYS A 107 -7.84 -19.07 6.50
CA CYS A 107 -6.84 -19.03 7.56
C CYS A 107 -7.30 -19.88 8.74
N GLU A 108 -6.50 -20.86 9.14
CA GLU A 108 -6.83 -21.77 10.24
C GLU A 108 -6.85 -21.10 11.62
N ILE A 109 -6.22 -19.92 11.76
CA ILE A 109 -6.07 -19.23 13.05
C ILE A 109 -7.16 -18.18 13.28
N CYS A 110 -7.59 -17.46 12.25
CA CYS A 110 -8.58 -16.38 12.39
C CYS A 110 -9.76 -16.48 11.42
N GLU A 111 -9.89 -17.63 10.76
CA GLU A 111 -10.99 -17.98 9.84
C GLU A 111 -11.15 -17.08 8.61
N LYS A 112 -10.24 -16.11 8.44
CA LYS A 112 -10.30 -15.18 7.33
C LYS A 112 -10.11 -15.90 6.00
N MET A 113 -10.98 -15.60 5.04
CA MET A 113 -10.96 -16.21 3.71
C MET A 113 -10.15 -15.40 2.69
N PHE A 114 -9.42 -16.12 1.84
CA PHE A 114 -8.57 -15.57 0.78
C PHE A 114 -8.90 -16.22 -0.56
N THR A 115 -8.85 -15.42 -1.60
CA THR A 115 -9.12 -15.87 -2.97
C THR A 115 -7.89 -16.45 -3.68
N GLU A 116 -6.70 -16.23 -3.12
CA GLU A 116 -5.41 -16.62 -3.68
C GLU A 116 -4.45 -17.11 -2.57
N ASN A 117 -3.64 -18.13 -2.88
CA ASN A 117 -2.68 -18.70 -1.92
C ASN A 117 -1.58 -17.73 -1.52
N SER A 118 -1.14 -16.88 -2.45
CA SER A 118 -0.21 -15.78 -2.19
C SER A 118 -0.73 -14.84 -1.08
N GLY A 119 -2.02 -14.52 -1.13
CA GLY A 119 -2.72 -13.70 -0.14
C GLY A 119 -2.77 -14.36 1.22
N LEU A 120 -3.14 -15.65 1.27
CA LEU A 120 -3.14 -16.43 2.52
C LEU A 120 -1.72 -16.52 3.11
N LYS A 121 -0.71 -16.93 2.32
CA LYS A 121 0.69 -17.03 2.78
C LYS A 121 1.20 -15.71 3.35
N MET A 122 0.94 -14.59 2.67
CA MET A 122 1.30 -13.26 3.17
C MET A 122 0.56 -12.91 4.46
N HIS A 123 -0.71 -13.30 4.59
CA HIS A 123 -1.49 -13.11 5.80
C HIS A 123 -0.97 -13.94 6.98
N MET A 124 -0.58 -15.20 6.75
CA MET A 124 -0.06 -16.10 7.79
C MET A 124 1.16 -15.52 8.51
N ARG A 125 1.95 -14.67 7.85
CA ARG A 125 3.07 -13.93 8.47
C ARG A 125 2.66 -13.07 9.66
N LYS A 126 1.38 -12.67 9.76
CA LYS A 126 0.84 -11.96 10.93
C LYS A 126 0.72 -12.87 12.16
N HIS A 127 0.49 -14.16 11.93
CA HIS A 127 0.36 -15.14 13.00
C HIS A 127 1.72 -15.76 13.36
N THR A 128 2.52 -16.12 12.36
CA THR A 128 3.85 -16.71 12.59
C THR A 128 4.90 -15.70 13.02
N GLY A 129 4.66 -14.41 12.77
CA GLY A 129 5.65 -13.36 13.01
C GLY A 129 6.81 -13.34 12.01
N GLU A 130 6.77 -14.18 10.97
CA GLU A 130 7.80 -14.26 9.91
C GLU A 130 8.00 -12.89 9.24
N LYS A 131 9.26 -12.43 9.23
CA LYS A 131 9.65 -11.14 8.66
C LYS A 131 10.85 -11.30 7.72
N PRO A 132 10.63 -11.76 6.48
CA PRO A 132 11.72 -12.13 5.56
C PRO A 132 12.58 -10.97 5.07
N PHE A 133 12.11 -9.72 5.24
CA PHE A 133 12.75 -8.55 4.64
C PHE A 133 13.50 -7.76 5.70
N ARG A 134 14.83 -7.85 5.72
CA ARG A 134 15.69 -7.16 6.69
C ARG A 134 16.12 -5.79 6.15
N CYS A 135 16.16 -4.78 7.02
CA CYS A 135 16.85 -3.54 6.75
C CYS A 135 18.35 -3.70 7.01
N GLU A 136 19.19 -3.39 6.04
CA GLU A 136 20.64 -3.53 6.18
C GLU A 136 21.28 -2.46 7.07
N ILE A 137 20.59 -1.34 7.34
CA ILE A 137 21.13 -0.21 8.11
C ILE A 137 20.83 -0.34 9.61
N CYS A 138 19.63 -0.77 9.99
CA CYS A 138 19.24 -0.88 11.41
C CYS A 138 18.72 -2.28 11.80
N GLU A 139 18.95 -3.28 10.93
CA GLU A 139 18.59 -4.68 11.10
C GLU A 139 17.09 -4.99 11.29
N LYS A 140 16.25 -3.95 11.28
CA LYS A 140 14.81 -4.07 11.48
C LYS A 140 14.18 -4.93 10.38
N MET A 141 13.37 -5.90 10.79
CA MET A 141 12.74 -6.85 9.87
C MET A 141 11.26 -6.51 9.58
N PHE A 142 10.83 -6.82 8.37
CA PHE A 142 9.49 -6.56 7.83
C PHE A 142 8.88 -7.83 7.21
N SER A 143 7.57 -8.00 7.33
CA SER A 143 6.82 -9.12 6.74
C SER A 143 6.54 -8.95 5.23
N GLN A 144 6.75 -7.74 4.70
CA GLN A 144 6.56 -7.39 3.30
C GLN A 144 7.66 -6.45 2.81
N ASN A 145 8.11 -6.65 1.57
CA ASN A 145 9.11 -5.80 0.91
C ASN A 145 8.66 -4.33 0.79
N SER A 146 7.36 -4.10 0.55
CA SER A 146 6.77 -2.74 0.53
C SER A 146 6.99 -2.00 1.86
N GLY A 147 6.90 -2.72 2.98
CA GLY A 147 7.18 -2.21 4.31
C GLY A 147 8.65 -1.81 4.48
N LEU A 148 9.56 -2.66 4.04
CA LEU A 148 11.00 -2.37 4.02
C LEU A 148 11.31 -1.14 3.15
N LYS A 149 10.85 -1.10 1.90
CA LYS A 149 11.06 0.06 1.00
C LYS A 149 10.57 1.37 1.61
N MET A 150 9.39 1.36 2.20
CA MET A 150 8.85 2.54 2.89
C MET A 150 9.68 2.92 4.13
N HIS A 151 10.22 1.94 4.85
CA HIS A 151 11.08 2.17 6.00
C HIS A 151 12.44 2.76 5.60
N MET A 152 13.02 2.34 4.47
CA MET A 152 14.30 2.86 3.99
C MET A 152 14.29 4.39 3.80
N ARG A 153 13.13 5.00 3.57
CA ARG A 153 12.95 6.46 3.52
C ARG A 153 13.34 7.18 4.82
N ILE A 154 13.35 6.48 5.95
CA ILE A 154 13.83 7.04 7.22
C ILE A 154 15.36 7.22 7.16
N HIS A 155 16.07 6.30 6.52
CA HIS A 155 17.52 6.37 6.37
C HIS A 155 17.95 7.32 5.25
N THR A 156 17.22 7.33 4.13
CA THR A 156 17.54 8.23 3.00
C THR A 156 17.05 9.66 3.21
N GLY A 157 16.15 9.88 4.17
CA GLY A 157 15.49 11.17 4.36
C GLY A 157 14.44 11.52 3.30
N GLU A 158 14.15 10.63 2.35
CA GLU A 158 13.18 10.86 1.27
C GLU A 158 11.78 11.11 1.85
N LYS A 159 11.22 12.30 1.57
CA LYS A 159 9.89 12.72 2.03
C LYS A 159 9.02 13.16 0.84
N PRO A 160 8.44 12.22 0.08
CA PRO A 160 7.81 12.54 -1.21
C PRO A 160 6.55 13.42 -1.11
N PHE A 161 5.98 13.57 0.09
CA PHE A 161 4.68 14.19 0.28
C PHE A 161 4.86 15.58 0.90
N LYS A 162 4.87 16.63 0.09
CA LYS A 162 4.97 18.03 0.52
C LYS A 162 3.58 18.59 0.89
N CYS A 163 3.52 19.41 1.94
CA CYS A 163 2.34 20.22 2.23
C CYS A 163 2.28 21.43 1.29
N GLU A 164 1.11 21.72 0.74
CA GLU A 164 0.94 22.88 -0.16
C GLU A 164 0.81 24.20 0.59
N VAL A 165 0.48 24.13 1.90
CA VAL A 165 0.27 25.31 2.75
C VAL A 165 1.55 25.72 3.50
N CYS A 166 2.50 24.80 3.69
CA CYS A 166 3.79 25.08 4.34
C CYS A 166 4.88 24.12 3.85
N ASP A 167 6.15 24.40 4.13
CA ASP A 167 7.26 23.59 3.60
C ASP A 167 7.47 22.23 4.28
N LYS A 168 6.55 21.79 5.15
CA LYS A 168 6.68 20.47 5.80
C LYS A 168 6.47 19.34 4.79
N MET A 169 7.41 18.41 4.80
CA MET A 169 7.40 17.21 3.96
C MET A 169 7.27 15.94 4.81
N PHE A 170 6.63 14.91 4.26
CA PHE A 170 6.29 13.66 4.97
C PHE A 170 6.75 12.43 4.18
N ILE A 171 7.13 11.37 4.91
CA ILE A 171 7.50 10.06 4.33
C ILE A 171 6.27 9.32 3.77
N LYS A 172 5.08 9.58 4.35
CA LYS A 172 3.81 8.92 4.02
C LYS A 172 2.70 9.93 3.76
N ASN A 173 1.86 9.66 2.76
CA ASN A 173 0.69 10.48 2.45
C ASN A 173 -0.30 10.58 3.64
N SER A 174 -0.46 9.51 4.41
CA SER A 174 -1.31 9.53 5.61
C SER A 174 -0.81 10.55 6.65
N GLY A 175 0.50 10.72 6.78
CA GLY A 175 1.09 11.74 7.64
C GLY A 175 0.79 13.15 7.14
N LEU A 176 0.90 13.38 5.83
CA LEU A 176 0.49 14.65 5.21
C LEU A 176 -1.01 14.93 5.42
N LYS A 177 -1.88 13.93 5.24
CA LYS A 177 -3.34 14.09 5.44
C LYS A 177 -3.68 14.48 6.88
N VAL A 178 -3.06 13.83 7.86
CA VAL A 178 -3.24 14.20 9.28
C VAL A 178 -2.68 15.58 9.55
N HIS A 179 -1.50 15.90 9.00
CA HIS A 179 -0.89 17.21 9.14
C HIS A 179 -1.76 18.32 8.56
N LYS A 180 -2.41 18.14 7.40
CA LYS A 180 -3.30 19.15 6.81
C LYS A 180 -4.42 19.59 7.77
N ARG A 181 -4.81 18.77 8.75
CA ARG A 181 -5.78 19.14 9.78
C ARG A 181 -5.35 20.30 10.68
N ILE A 182 -4.05 20.57 10.79
CA ILE A 182 -3.59 21.75 11.55
C ILE A 182 -3.96 23.05 10.84
N HIS A 183 -4.00 23.02 9.51
CA HIS A 183 -4.32 24.18 8.68
C HIS A 183 -5.82 24.38 8.56
N THR A 184 -6.60 23.29 8.50
CA THR A 184 -8.06 23.35 8.39
C THR A 184 -8.77 23.43 9.74
N GLY A 185 -8.09 23.10 10.85
CA GLY A 185 -8.70 22.98 12.16
C GLY A 185 -9.58 21.74 12.35
N GLU A 186 -9.63 20.81 11.38
CA GLU A 186 -10.48 19.61 11.41
C GLU A 186 -10.14 18.72 12.63
N LYS A 187 -11.16 18.43 13.47
CA LYS A 187 -11.03 17.57 14.65
C LYS A 187 -12.08 16.45 14.65
N PRO A 188 -11.91 15.39 13.85
CA PRO A 188 -12.96 14.39 13.62
C PRO A 188 -13.35 13.54 14.82
N PHE A 189 -12.55 13.56 15.89
CA PHE A 189 -12.69 12.63 17.00
C PHE A 189 -13.23 13.36 18.23
N LYS A 190 -14.51 13.18 18.54
CA LYS A 190 -15.18 13.77 19.71
C LYS A 190 -15.04 12.85 20.93
N CYS A 191 -14.85 13.44 22.10
CA CYS A 191 -15.04 12.76 23.38
C CYS A 191 -16.53 12.76 23.73
N GLU A 192 -17.11 11.59 23.94
CA GLU A 192 -18.54 11.48 24.29
C GLU A 192 -18.85 11.89 25.74
N ILE A 193 -17.83 12.05 26.60
CA ILE A 193 -18.01 12.40 28.02
C ILE A 193 -17.94 13.91 28.25
N CYS A 194 -17.02 14.62 27.60
CA CYS A 194 -16.81 16.07 27.80
C CYS A 194 -16.81 16.88 26.50
N GLU A 195 -17.28 16.29 25.41
CA GLU A 195 -17.41 16.88 24.07
C GLU A 195 -16.13 17.40 23.42
N LYS A 196 -14.99 17.28 24.09
CA LYS A 196 -13.69 17.74 23.59
C LYS A 196 -13.31 17.02 22.30
N MET A 197 -12.89 17.80 21.30
CA MET A 197 -12.56 17.28 19.98
C MET A 197 -11.04 17.18 19.75
N PHE A 198 -10.62 16.18 18.99
CA PHE A 198 -9.23 15.86 18.68
C PHE A 198 -9.02 15.69 17.17
N SER A 199 -7.86 16.10 16.68
CA SER A 199 -7.43 15.92 15.27
C SER A 199 -7.02 14.47 14.97
N GLU A 200 -6.70 13.67 15.99
CA GLU A 200 -6.25 12.28 15.87
C GLU A 200 -6.89 11.38 16.93
N ASN A 201 -7.25 10.16 16.52
CA ASN A 201 -7.84 9.14 17.42
C ASN A 201 -6.92 8.78 18.59
N GLY A 202 -5.60 8.79 18.39
CA GLY A 202 -4.64 8.56 19.48
C GLY A 202 -4.72 9.62 20.58
N GLY A 203 -4.99 10.86 20.20
CA GLY A 203 -5.23 11.97 21.14
C GLY A 203 -6.50 11.74 21.96
N LEU A 204 -7.60 11.34 21.31
CA LEU A 204 -8.85 10.98 21.98
C LEU A 204 -8.65 9.81 22.95
N LYS A 205 -8.07 8.69 22.50
CA LYS A 205 -7.79 7.52 23.36
C LYS A 205 -6.97 7.88 24.60
N LEU A 206 -5.95 8.72 24.43
CA LEU A 206 -5.14 9.18 25.54
C LEU A 206 -5.91 10.09 26.49
N HIS A 207 -6.77 10.95 25.96
CA HIS A 207 -7.64 11.80 26.74
C HIS A 207 -8.68 11.00 27.55
N MET A 208 -9.23 9.92 26.99
CA MET A 208 -10.19 9.05 27.70
C MET A 208 -9.63 8.49 29.03
N ARG A 209 -8.30 8.39 29.17
CA ARG A 209 -7.66 7.99 30.43
C ARG A 209 -7.89 8.95 31.58
N ILE A 210 -8.24 10.21 31.29
CA ILE A 210 -8.62 11.19 32.32
C ILE A 210 -9.97 10.79 32.93
N HIS A 211 -10.90 10.29 32.12
CA HIS A 211 -12.22 9.86 32.58
C HIS A 211 -12.18 8.49 33.25
N THR A 212 -11.38 7.55 32.72
CA THR A 212 -11.28 6.19 33.29
C THR A 212 -10.30 6.08 34.45
N GLY A 213 -9.42 7.08 34.64
CA GLY A 213 -8.32 7.02 35.61
C GLY A 213 -7.19 6.06 35.23
N GLU A 214 -7.21 5.44 34.04
CA GLU A 214 -6.24 4.44 33.60
C GLU A 214 -4.80 5.02 33.58
N LYS A 215 -3.88 4.39 34.31
CA LYS A 215 -2.44 4.77 34.36
C LYS A 215 -1.53 3.57 34.04
N PRO A 216 -1.39 3.16 32.78
CA PRO A 216 -0.74 1.89 32.43
C PRO A 216 0.76 1.79 32.75
N PHE A 217 1.41 2.92 33.03
CA PHE A 217 2.86 2.99 33.13
C PHE A 217 3.28 3.12 34.60
N LYS A 218 3.76 2.03 35.20
CA LYS A 218 4.24 1.98 36.59
C LYS A 218 5.76 2.26 36.65
N CYS A 219 6.19 3.04 37.63
CA CYS A 219 7.59 3.12 38.01
C CYS A 219 7.97 1.90 38.85
N GLU A 220 9.00 1.16 38.47
CA GLU A 220 9.43 -0.03 39.22
C GLU A 220 10.19 0.33 40.51
N VAL A 221 10.69 1.56 40.63
CA VAL A 221 11.46 2.02 41.80
C VAL A 221 10.56 2.50 42.93
N CYS A 222 9.52 3.29 42.61
CA CYS A 222 8.64 3.90 43.62
C CYS A 222 7.14 3.65 43.37
N GLU A 223 6.81 2.73 42.48
CA GLU A 223 5.44 2.29 42.15
C GLU A 223 4.49 3.34 41.57
N LYS A 224 4.95 4.60 41.43
CA LYS A 224 4.15 5.70 40.90
C LYS A 224 3.67 5.40 39.48
N MET A 225 2.36 5.59 39.25
CA MET A 225 1.71 5.28 37.98
C MET A 225 1.47 6.55 37.14
N PHE A 226 1.60 6.42 35.82
CA PHE A 226 1.49 7.51 34.85
C PHE A 226 0.53 7.15 33.71
N THR A 227 -0.16 8.16 33.18
CA THR A 227 -1.07 8.02 32.01
C THR A 227 -0.30 7.93 30.68
N LYS A 228 0.96 8.40 30.65
CA LYS A 228 1.85 8.42 29.47
C LYS A 228 3.23 7.88 29.82
N ASN A 229 3.82 7.09 28.90
CA ASN A 229 5.20 6.61 29.02
C ASN A 229 6.22 7.75 29.09
N SER A 230 5.99 8.86 28.38
CA SER A 230 6.88 10.04 28.46
C SER A 230 6.94 10.62 29.87
N GLY A 231 5.81 10.63 30.60
CA GLY A 231 5.77 11.05 32.00
C GLY A 231 6.59 10.13 32.90
N LEU A 232 6.47 8.80 32.70
CA LEU A 232 7.30 7.82 33.40
C LEU A 232 8.80 8.01 33.07
N LYS A 233 9.17 8.22 31.80
CA LYS A 233 10.57 8.44 31.40
C LYS A 233 11.17 9.67 32.07
N VAL A 234 10.45 10.79 32.09
CA VAL A 234 10.90 12.01 32.79
C VAL A 234 11.02 11.75 34.29
N HIS A 235 10.04 11.07 34.88
CA HIS A 235 10.09 10.70 36.29
C HIS A 235 11.28 9.80 36.65
N LYS A 236 11.63 8.82 35.80
CA LYS A 236 12.78 7.93 36.02
C LYS A 236 14.11 8.70 36.14
N ARG A 237 14.23 9.91 35.58
CA ARG A 237 15.43 10.76 35.76
C ARG A 237 15.65 11.20 37.20
N ILE A 238 14.58 11.35 37.98
CA ILE A 238 14.65 11.70 39.41
C ILE A 238 15.39 10.60 40.18
N HIS A 239 15.15 9.34 39.82
CA HIS A 239 15.83 8.17 40.42
C HIS A 239 17.28 8.02 39.92
N ALA A 240 17.59 8.52 38.73
CA ALA A 240 18.92 8.48 38.15
C ALA A 240 19.83 9.64 38.62
N GLY A 241 19.34 10.56 39.46
CA GLY A 241 20.12 11.72 39.92
C GLY A 241 20.41 12.77 38.84
N GLU A 242 19.83 12.65 37.65
CA GLU A 242 20.00 13.62 36.55
C GLU A 242 19.15 14.87 36.82
N LYS A 243 19.77 15.89 37.43
CA LYS A 243 19.16 17.23 37.54
C LYS A 243 18.96 17.82 36.13
N ASN A 244 17.73 18.21 35.80
CA ASN A 244 17.42 18.97 34.60
C ASN A 244 18.26 20.27 34.58
N ILE A 245 19.19 20.38 33.62
CA ILE A 245 19.64 21.69 33.16
C ILE A 245 18.58 22.16 32.16
N GLN A 246 17.68 23.02 32.61
CA GLN A 246 16.92 23.89 31.71
C GLN A 246 17.87 25.02 31.30
N LEU A 247 18.11 25.16 29.99
CA LEU A 247 18.52 26.43 29.38
C LEU A 247 17.30 27.34 29.27
#